data_AF-A0A8S3WMP5-F1
#
_entry.id   AF-A0A8S3WMP5-F1
#
_cell.length_a   1.000
_cell.length_b   1.000
_cell.length_c   1.000
_cell.angle_alpha   90.00
_cell.angle_beta   90.00
_cell.angle_gamma   90.00
#
_symmetry.space_group_name_H-M   'P 1'
#
loop_
_entity.id
_entity.type
_entity.pdbx_description
1 polymer ?
#
loop_
_entity_poly.entity_id
_entity_poly.type
_entity_poly.pdbx_seq_one_letter_code
_entity_poly.pdbx_strand_id
1 'polypeptide(L)'
;MCLNITEEQFNTLSQKHRNEWICPSCVCSLPKKSNLLTPVRSPAASLNDEYTMSLNVNTTRGNKQKLKSSELLSNEDVDLTTLISEIRDFRDEVKDIVRQELKLQTSAITKCFEERLGELSKALESKDLEISSLKSLVNELQQQIAVQDQHSMRNELEIIGMPEENNENLTHIVLATCQKARSTIIRK
;
A
#
# COMPACT_ATOMS: atom_id res chain seq x y z
N MET A 1 -1.34 -22.93 3.66
CA MET A 1 -1.92 -21.59 3.36
C MET A 1 -0.86 -20.56 3.75
N CYS A 2 -0.19 -19.91 2.78
CA CYS A 2 0.83 -18.88 3.07
C CYS A 2 0.12 -17.58 3.44
N LEU A 3 0.34 -17.09 4.66
CA LEU A 3 -0.56 -16.24 5.43
C LEU A 3 -0.57 -14.72 5.13
N ASN A 4 -0.14 -14.23 3.96
CA ASN A 4 0.00 -12.77 3.80
C ASN A 4 -0.27 -12.15 2.42
N ILE A 5 -0.89 -12.89 1.50
CA ILE A 5 -1.44 -12.34 0.25
C ILE A 5 -2.86 -12.88 0.10
N THR A 6 -3.83 -12.00 -0.12
CA THR A 6 -5.20 -12.42 -0.45
C THR A 6 -5.24 -12.98 -1.88
N GLU A 7 -6.21 -13.86 -2.16
CA GLU A 7 -6.36 -14.45 -3.50
C GLU A 7 -6.53 -13.37 -4.59
N GLU A 8 -7.25 -12.30 -4.27
CA GLU A 8 -7.41 -11.13 -5.15
C GLU A 8 -6.06 -10.46 -5.48
N GLN A 9 -5.21 -10.25 -4.47
CA GLN A 9 -3.87 -9.67 -4.67
C GLN A 9 -2.96 -10.59 -5.50
N PHE A 10 -3.04 -11.91 -5.29
CA PHE A 10 -2.28 -12.87 -6.09
C PHE A 10 -2.68 -12.85 -7.58
N ASN A 11 -3.96 -12.66 -7.87
CA ASN A 11 -4.48 -12.61 -9.24
C ASN A 11 -4.07 -11.34 -10.00
N THR A 12 -3.71 -10.26 -9.29
CA THR A 12 -3.17 -9.03 -9.90
C THR A 12 -1.70 -9.13 -10.31
N LEU A 13 -0.95 -10.13 -9.83
CA LEU A 13 0.45 -10.31 -10.19
C LEU A 13 0.60 -10.84 -11.63
N SER A 14 1.69 -10.45 -12.29
CA SER A 14 2.00 -10.97 -13.63
C SER A 14 2.27 -12.48 -13.59
N GLN A 15 1.96 -13.20 -14.67
CA GLN A 15 2.14 -14.66 -14.75
C GLN A 15 3.59 -15.09 -14.45
N LYS A 16 4.56 -14.30 -14.92
CA LYS A 16 5.98 -14.52 -14.64
C LYS A 16 6.27 -14.45 -13.14
N HIS A 17 5.75 -13.43 -12.46
CA HIS A 17 5.96 -13.25 -11.03
C HIS A 17 5.23 -14.31 -10.20
N ARG A 18 4.04 -14.76 -10.61
CA ARG A 18 3.33 -15.87 -9.95
C ARG A 18 4.13 -17.18 -9.94
N ASN A 19 4.84 -17.47 -11.02
CA ASN A 19 5.66 -18.68 -11.13
C ASN A 19 6.97 -18.60 -10.31
N GLU A 20 7.48 -17.38 -10.07
CA GLU A 20 8.74 -17.14 -9.35
C GLU A 20 8.50 -16.79 -7.86
N TRP A 21 7.28 -16.44 -7.48
CA TRP A 21 6.96 -15.99 -6.13
C TRP A 21 6.95 -17.15 -5.13
N ILE A 22 7.77 -17.02 -4.10
CA ILE A 22 7.84 -17.97 -2.97
C ILE A 22 7.51 -17.18 -1.72
N CYS A 23 6.53 -17.64 -0.94
CA CYS A 23 6.13 -16.93 0.26
C CYS A 23 7.29 -16.91 1.28
N PRO A 24 7.49 -15.83 2.05
CA PRO A 24 8.64 -15.71 2.97
C PRO A 24 8.81 -16.90 3.93
N SER A 25 7.70 -17.49 4.37
CA SER A 25 7.70 -18.69 5.21
C SER A 25 8.21 -19.95 4.47
N CYS A 26 7.88 -20.10 3.19
CA CYS A 26 8.37 -21.20 2.34
C CYS A 26 9.83 -21.00 1.90
N VAL A 27 10.29 -19.75 1.78
CA VAL A 27 11.71 -19.44 1.50
C VAL A 27 12.62 -19.99 2.59
N CYS A 28 12.19 -19.93 3.86
CA CYS A 28 12.97 -20.45 4.99
C CYS A 28 13.02 -21.99 5.06
N SER A 29 12.08 -22.69 4.43
CA SER A 29 12.02 -24.16 4.41
C SER A 29 12.79 -24.80 3.24
N LEU A 30 13.24 -24.02 2.27
CA LEU A 30 14.01 -24.53 1.15
C LEU A 30 15.48 -24.77 1.57
N PRO A 31 16.09 -25.91 1.22
CA PRO A 31 17.52 -26.12 1.45
C PRO A 31 18.30 -25.02 0.72
N LYS A 32 19.16 -24.30 1.47
CA LYS A 32 19.97 -23.21 0.93
C LYS A 32 20.78 -23.72 -0.27
N LYS A 33 20.36 -23.35 -1.49
CA LYS A 33 21.12 -23.65 -2.71
C LYS A 33 22.43 -22.87 -2.66
N SER A 34 23.51 -23.59 -2.38
CA SER A 34 24.90 -23.34 -2.80
C SER A 34 25.35 -21.87 -2.83
N ASN A 35 26.13 -21.45 -1.82
CA ASN A 35 26.78 -20.13 -1.70
C ASN A 35 27.94 -19.92 -2.71
N LEU A 36 27.74 -20.26 -3.99
CA LEU A 36 28.79 -20.16 -5.02
C LEU A 36 29.01 -18.72 -5.52
N LEU A 37 28.24 -17.74 -5.03
CA LEU A 37 28.31 -16.34 -5.47
C LEU A 37 28.67 -15.34 -4.37
N THR A 38 28.97 -15.78 -3.15
CA THR A 38 29.68 -14.92 -2.19
C THR A 38 31.16 -14.85 -2.61
N PRO A 39 31.73 -13.67 -2.88
CA PRO A 39 33.14 -13.56 -3.23
C PRO A 39 33.98 -13.97 -2.02
N VAL A 40 34.52 -15.18 -2.06
CA VAL A 40 35.55 -15.61 -1.12
C VAL A 40 36.79 -14.79 -1.44
N ARG A 41 37.26 -13.98 -0.48
CA ARG A 41 38.57 -13.33 -0.56
C ARG A 41 39.62 -14.42 -0.73
N SER A 42 40.23 -14.51 -1.89
CA SER A 42 41.40 -15.35 -2.11
C SER A 42 42.54 -14.87 -1.20
N PRO A 43 43.17 -15.73 -0.39
CA PRO A 43 44.52 -15.45 0.08
C PRO A 43 45.51 -15.78 -1.05
N ALA A 44 46.51 -14.93 -1.21
CA ALA A 44 47.62 -15.14 -2.13
C ALA A 44 48.39 -16.43 -1.79
N ALA A 45 48.95 -17.01 -2.85
CA ALA A 45 49.71 -18.25 -2.93
C ALA A 45 50.68 -18.54 -1.77
N SER A 46 50.80 -19.82 -1.39
CA SER A 46 52.05 -20.59 -1.51
C SER A 46 51.86 -22.07 -1.13
N LEU A 47 52.77 -22.87 -1.67
CA LEU A 47 52.90 -24.33 -1.72
C LEU A 47 52.90 -25.08 -0.36
N ASN A 48 52.60 -26.38 -0.50
CA ASN A 48 52.86 -27.54 0.37
C ASN A 48 51.71 -28.11 1.22
N ASP A 49 51.50 -29.41 0.98
CA ASP A 49 50.78 -30.38 1.80
C ASP A 49 51.10 -30.24 3.29
N GLU A 50 50.07 -30.16 4.12
CA GLU A 50 49.87 -31.11 5.22
C GLU A 50 48.48 -30.95 5.87
N TYR A 51 47.85 -32.10 6.08
CA TYR A 51 46.54 -32.31 6.67
C TYR A 51 46.38 -31.58 8.02
N THR A 52 45.60 -30.51 8.06
CA THR A 52 45.15 -29.91 9.33
C THR A 52 43.65 -29.72 9.31
N MET A 53 42.97 -30.53 10.13
CA MET A 53 41.55 -30.39 10.43
C MET A 53 41.26 -28.96 10.89
N SER A 54 40.43 -28.26 10.11
CA SER A 54 39.95 -26.94 10.47
C SER A 54 39.00 -27.06 11.65
N LEU A 55 39.48 -26.70 12.85
CA LEU A 55 38.68 -26.57 14.05
C LEU A 55 37.65 -25.44 13.86
N ASN A 56 36.40 -25.86 13.84
CA ASN A 56 35.22 -25.02 13.76
C ASN A 56 35.11 -24.15 15.04
N VAL A 57 35.28 -22.84 14.89
CA VAL A 57 35.18 -21.86 16.00
C VAL A 57 33.71 -21.48 16.16
N ASN A 58 32.89 -22.40 16.68
CA ASN A 58 31.58 -22.08 17.25
C ASN A 58 31.00 -23.32 17.95
N THR A 59 31.42 -23.57 19.20
CA THR A 59 30.60 -24.09 20.31
C THR A 59 31.51 -24.37 21.50
N THR A 60 31.72 -23.39 22.38
CA THR A 60 32.21 -23.67 23.75
C THR A 60 31.58 -22.70 24.74
N ARG A 61 30.25 -22.76 24.82
CA ARG A 61 29.50 -22.16 25.93
C ARG A 61 29.56 -23.13 27.11
N GLY A 62 30.42 -22.83 28.07
CA GLY A 62 30.39 -23.41 29.41
C GLY A 62 31.39 -24.52 29.68
N ASN A 63 32.66 -24.16 29.90
CA ASN A 63 33.53 -25.00 30.71
C ASN A 63 34.27 -24.11 31.73
N LYS A 64 33.86 -24.20 33.00
CA LYS A 64 34.55 -23.55 34.13
C LYS A 64 35.81 -24.37 34.43
N GLN A 65 36.89 -24.12 33.70
CA GLN A 65 38.21 -24.58 34.14
C GLN A 65 38.79 -23.54 35.11
N LYS A 66 38.90 -23.98 36.37
CA LYS A 66 39.57 -23.27 37.46
C LYS A 66 41.08 -23.43 37.26
N LEU A 67 41.69 -22.59 36.44
CA LEU A 67 43.14 -22.48 36.32
C LEU A 67 43.68 -21.59 37.45
N LYS A 68 44.40 -22.22 38.37
CA LYS A 68 45.30 -21.57 39.33
C LYS A 68 46.64 -21.28 38.63
N SER A 69 47.34 -20.30 39.22
CA SER A 69 48.73 -19.85 39.01
C SER A 69 49.04 -19.03 37.74
N SER A 70 49.34 -17.75 37.93
CA SER A 70 50.75 -17.30 37.90
C SER A 70 50.85 -15.91 38.54
N GLU A 71 51.43 -15.86 39.74
CA GLU A 71 52.07 -14.67 40.27
C GLU A 71 53.31 -14.38 39.40
N LEU A 72 53.54 -13.11 39.09
CA LEU A 72 54.76 -12.46 38.55
C LEU A 72 54.40 -11.55 37.38
N LEU A 73 54.06 -10.29 37.68
CA LEU A 73 54.47 -9.09 36.94
C LEU A 73 54.09 -7.88 37.80
N SER A 74 54.96 -7.54 38.76
CA SER A 74 55.03 -6.20 39.34
C SER A 74 55.95 -5.37 38.44
N ASN A 75 55.42 -4.39 37.72
CA ASN A 75 56.02 -3.07 37.48
C ASN A 75 55.18 -2.32 36.43
N GLU A 76 54.75 -1.12 36.82
CA GLU A 76 53.78 -0.24 36.18
C GLU A 76 52.32 -0.71 36.30
N ASP A 77 51.78 -0.60 37.53
CA ASP A 77 50.34 -0.48 37.81
C ASP A 77 49.80 0.77 37.09
N VAL A 78 49.65 0.68 35.77
CA VAL A 78 48.68 1.49 35.06
C VAL A 78 47.36 1.18 35.73
N ASP A 79 46.73 2.19 36.32
CA ASP A 79 45.50 2.07 37.08
C ASP A 79 44.34 1.60 36.17
N LEU A 80 44.30 0.29 35.94
CA LEU A 80 43.29 -0.42 35.16
C LEU A 80 41.89 -0.14 35.70
N THR A 81 41.76 0.18 36.99
CA THR A 81 40.46 0.50 37.58
C THR A 81 39.94 1.84 37.06
N THR A 82 40.81 2.85 36.97
CA THR A 82 40.49 4.15 36.36
C THR A 82 40.15 4.03 34.87
N LEU A 83 40.92 3.25 34.11
CA LEU A 83 40.62 3.00 32.69
C LEU A 83 39.27 2.28 32.51
N ILE A 84 38.94 1.32 33.39
CA ILE A 84 37.65 0.61 33.34
C ILE A 84 36.47 1.55 33.65
N SER A 85 36.62 2.51 34.58
CA SER A 85 35.59 3.52 34.81
C SER A 85 35.42 4.45 33.61
N GLU A 86 36.52 4.93 33.02
CA GLU A 86 36.46 5.80 31.83
C GLU A 86 35.78 5.11 30.65
N ILE A 87 36.05 3.80 30.43
CA ILE A 87 35.36 3.02 29.39
C ILE A 87 33.87 2.87 29.69
N ARG A 88 33.45 2.79 30.96
CA ARG A 88 32.03 2.72 31.31
C ARG A 88 31.34 4.05 31.05
N ASP A 89 31.96 5.14 31.49
CA ASP A 89 31.44 6.50 31.31
C ASP A 89 31.31 6.81 29.81
N PHE A 90 32.34 6.51 29.01
CA PHE A 90 32.29 6.67 27.56
C PHE A 90 31.18 5.82 26.92
N ARG A 91 30.96 4.58 27.38
CA ARG A 91 29.86 3.74 26.86
C ARG A 91 28.49 4.31 27.20
N ASP A 92 28.34 4.96 28.33
CA ASP A 92 27.09 5.59 28.73
C ASP A 92 26.86 6.90 27.96
N GLU A 93 27.90 7.71 27.75
CA GLU A 93 27.85 8.88 26.86
C GLU A 93 27.45 8.48 25.43
N VAL A 94 28.06 7.43 24.86
CA VAL A 94 27.71 6.94 23.52
C VAL A 94 26.26 6.45 23.47
N LYS A 95 25.77 5.76 24.50
CA LYS A 95 24.35 5.36 24.55
C LYS A 95 23.42 6.57 24.56
N ASP A 96 23.77 7.61 25.32
CA ASP A 96 22.94 8.80 25.44
C ASP A 96 22.93 9.62 24.15
N ILE A 97 24.08 9.72 23.46
CA ILE A 97 24.16 10.31 22.11
C ILE A 97 23.25 9.53 21.14
N VAL A 98 23.36 8.20 21.11
CA VAL A 98 22.53 7.37 20.21
C VAL A 98 21.05 7.51 20.53
N ARG A 99 20.66 7.54 21.82
CA ARG A 99 19.27 7.75 22.23
C ARG A 99 18.77 9.13 21.81
N GLN A 100 19.58 10.16 21.97
CA GLN A 100 19.21 11.52 21.59
C GLN A 100 19.03 11.64 20.08
N GLU A 101 19.96 11.10 19.30
CA GLU A 101 19.87 11.10 17.84
C GLU A 101 18.64 10.34 17.35
N LEU A 102 18.38 9.14 17.89
CA LEU A 102 17.18 8.37 17.56
C LEU A 102 15.90 9.13 17.92
N LYS A 103 15.87 9.82 19.06
CA LYS A 103 14.72 10.63 19.47
C LYS A 103 14.49 11.80 18.52
N LEU A 104 15.56 12.49 18.12
CA LEU A 104 15.48 13.59 17.15
C LEU A 104 14.98 13.10 15.79
N GLN A 105 15.57 12.03 15.25
CA GLN A 105 15.14 11.43 13.98
C GLN A 105 13.68 10.98 14.03
N THR A 106 13.29 10.29 15.10
CA THR A 106 11.89 9.84 15.27
C THR A 106 10.94 11.03 15.32
N SER A 107 11.29 12.09 16.06
CA SER A 107 10.45 13.29 16.15
C SER A 107 10.32 14.03 14.82
N ALA A 108 11.40 14.11 14.04
CA ALA A 108 11.40 14.74 12.73
C ALA A 108 10.53 13.95 11.74
N ILE A 109 10.63 12.62 11.77
CA ILE A 109 9.81 11.72 10.95
C ILE A 109 8.33 11.86 11.33
N THR A 110 8.00 11.84 12.63
CA THR A 110 6.62 12.01 13.10
C THR A 110 6.04 13.34 12.63
N LYS A 111 6.78 14.44 12.81
CA LYS A 111 6.33 15.77 12.37
C LYS A 111 6.11 15.84 10.86
N CYS A 112 7.02 15.26 10.06
CA CYS A 112 6.88 15.19 8.61
C CYS A 112 5.62 14.42 8.19
N PHE A 113 5.34 13.28 8.86
CA PHE A 113 4.12 12.52 8.62
C PHE A 113 2.86 13.28 9.01
N GLU A 114 2.85 13.97 10.15
CA GLU A 114 1.72 14.79 10.61
C GLU A 114 1.40 15.92 9.63
N GLU A 115 2.43 16.64 9.16
CA GLU A 115 2.30 17.68 8.14
C GLU A 115 1.72 17.10 6.85
N ARG A 116 2.26 15.97 6.37
CA ARG A 116 1.80 15.35 5.14
C ARG A 116 0.37 14.81 5.25
N LEU A 117 0.00 14.23 6.39
CA LEU A 117 -1.37 13.80 6.67
C LEU A 117 -2.32 14.99 6.70
N GLY A 118 -1.91 16.10 7.30
CA GLY A 118 -2.69 17.34 7.32
C GLY A 118 -2.93 17.90 5.91
N GLU A 119 -1.92 17.92 5.05
CA GLU A 119 -2.05 18.31 3.64
C GLU A 119 -3.00 17.40 2.88
N LEU A 120 -2.86 16.08 3.04
CA LEU A 120 -3.71 15.11 2.37
C LEU A 120 -5.17 15.22 2.84
N SER A 121 -5.40 15.45 4.14
CA SER A 121 -6.76 15.67 4.68
C SER A 121 -7.40 16.91 4.05
N LYS A 122 -6.68 18.03 3.97
CA LYS A 122 -7.18 19.26 3.33
C LYS A 122 -7.45 19.07 1.84
N ALA A 123 -6.59 18.34 1.14
CA ALA A 123 -6.78 18.02 -0.27
C ALA A 123 -8.03 17.15 -0.48
N LEU A 124 -8.27 16.18 0.40
CA LEU A 124 -9.45 15.33 0.36
C LEU A 124 -10.73 16.13 0.60
N GLU A 125 -10.78 16.96 1.64
CA GLU A 125 -11.92 17.84 1.95
C GLU A 125 -12.23 18.77 0.77
N SER A 126 -11.21 19.37 0.15
CA SER A 126 -11.38 20.21 -1.04
C SER A 126 -12.01 19.43 -2.21
N LYS A 127 -11.57 18.19 -2.43
CA LYS A 127 -12.13 17.32 -3.47
C LYS A 127 -13.56 16.88 -3.16
N ASP A 128 -13.91 16.63 -1.91
CA ASP A 128 -15.28 16.28 -1.52
C ASP A 128 -16.25 17.46 -1.74
N LEU A 129 -15.81 18.69 -1.49
CA LEU A 129 -16.58 19.90 -1.81
C LEU A 129 -16.76 20.06 -3.33
N GLU A 130 -15.71 19.85 -4.12
CA GLU A 130 -15.77 19.88 -5.59
C GLU A 130 -16.75 18.82 -6.12
N ILE A 131 -16.68 17.59 -5.64
CA ILE A 131 -17.59 16.49 -6.01
C ILE A 131 -19.03 16.85 -5.65
N SER A 132 -19.26 17.43 -4.47
CA SER A 132 -20.61 17.82 -4.03
C SER A 132 -21.20 18.92 -4.92
N SER A 133 -20.38 19.92 -5.28
CA SER A 133 -20.76 20.98 -6.22
C SER A 133 -21.12 20.41 -7.60
N LEU A 134 -20.26 19.54 -8.15
CA LEU A 134 -20.49 18.90 -9.43
C LEU A 134 -21.77 18.03 -9.44
N LYS A 135 -22.04 17.29 -8.36
CA LYS A 135 -23.28 16.52 -8.22
C LYS A 135 -24.51 17.42 -8.22
N SER A 136 -24.44 18.56 -7.53
CA SER A 136 -25.53 19.55 -7.54
C SER A 136 -25.79 20.08 -8.95
N LEU A 137 -24.73 20.44 -9.67
CA LEU A 137 -24.83 20.93 -11.05
C LEU A 137 -25.40 19.88 -12.00
N VAL A 138 -24.97 18.62 -11.89
CA VAL A 138 -25.51 17.51 -12.69
C VAL A 138 -27.01 17.35 -12.44
N ASN A 139 -27.44 17.38 -11.18
CA ASN A 139 -28.86 17.28 -10.84
C ASN A 139 -29.67 18.46 -11.41
N GLU A 140 -29.12 19.68 -11.35
CA GLU A 140 -29.77 20.86 -11.93
C GLU A 140 -29.91 20.73 -13.45
N LEU A 141 -28.84 20.34 -14.15
CA LEU A 141 -28.88 20.14 -15.60
C LEU A 141 -29.87 19.03 -16.00
N GLN A 142 -29.94 17.94 -15.23
CA GLN A 142 -30.93 16.89 -15.47
C GLN A 142 -32.37 17.41 -15.32
N GLN A 143 -32.64 18.25 -14.32
CA GLN A 143 -33.95 18.88 -14.17
C GLN A 143 -34.27 19.83 -15.33
N GLN A 144 -33.29 20.62 -15.79
CA GLN A 144 -33.46 21.50 -16.94
C GLN A 144 -33.80 20.72 -18.22
N ILE A 145 -33.12 19.59 -18.46
CA ILE A 145 -33.42 18.70 -19.59
C ILE A 145 -34.85 18.17 -19.49
N ALA A 146 -35.26 17.66 -18.32
CA ALA A 146 -36.61 17.13 -18.13
C ALA A 146 -37.69 18.19 -18.39
N VAL A 147 -37.48 19.43 -17.93
CA VAL A 147 -38.39 20.55 -18.20
C VAL A 147 -38.41 20.90 -19.68
N GLN A 148 -37.26 20.90 -20.34
CA GLN A 148 -37.15 21.16 -21.77
C GLN A 148 -37.87 20.09 -22.60
N ASP A 149 -37.71 18.82 -22.25
CA ASP A 149 -38.37 17.70 -22.93
C ASP A 149 -39.89 17.80 -22.77
N GLN A 150 -40.37 18.06 -21.55
CA GLN A 150 -41.79 18.30 -21.29
C GLN A 150 -42.33 19.50 -22.09
N HIS A 151 -41.53 20.57 -22.21
CA HIS A 151 -41.89 21.73 -23.00
C HIS A 151 -41.98 21.41 -24.50
N SER A 152 -41.02 20.64 -25.03
CA SER A 152 -40.99 20.22 -26.43
C SER A 152 -42.23 19.38 -26.78
N MET A 153 -42.63 18.48 -25.88
CA MET A 153 -43.79 17.61 -26.08
C MET A 153 -45.14 18.29 -25.83
N ARG A 154 -45.17 19.57 -25.42
CA ARG A 154 -46.41 20.25 -25.01
C ARG A 154 -47.47 20.31 -26.11
N ASN A 155 -47.04 20.32 -27.37
CA ASN A 155 -47.93 20.39 -28.53
C ASN A 155 -48.04 19.06 -29.29
N GLU A 156 -47.42 18.01 -28.78
CA GLU A 156 -47.48 16.68 -29.37
C GLU A 156 -48.68 15.93 -28.79
N LEU A 157 -49.47 15.32 -29.66
CA LEU A 157 -50.63 14.50 -29.29
C LEU A 157 -50.41 13.10 -29.86
N GLU A 158 -50.28 12.14 -28.96
CA GLU A 158 -50.23 10.72 -29.31
C GLU A 158 -51.64 10.11 -29.21
N ILE A 159 -52.12 9.53 -30.29
CA ILE A 159 -53.44 8.87 -30.36
C ILE A 159 -53.18 7.37 -30.49
N ILE A 160 -53.43 6.61 -29.42
CA ILE A 160 -53.22 5.16 -29.36
C ILE A 160 -54.57 4.43 -29.36
N GLY A 161 -54.63 3.27 -30.01
CA GLY A 161 -55.79 2.37 -29.95
C GLY A 161 -56.89 2.72 -30.96
N MET A 162 -56.57 3.43 -32.04
CA MET A 162 -57.49 3.64 -33.16
C MET A 162 -57.49 2.40 -34.07
N PRO A 163 -58.64 1.76 -34.33
CA PRO A 163 -58.71 0.73 -35.35
C PRO A 163 -58.52 1.37 -36.73
N GLU A 164 -57.70 0.75 -37.58
CA GLU A 164 -57.41 1.21 -38.94
C GLU A 164 -57.93 0.15 -39.93
N GLU A 165 -58.80 0.57 -40.85
CA GLU A 165 -59.30 -0.29 -41.92
C GLU A 165 -58.48 -0.10 -43.20
N ASN A 166 -58.45 -1.14 -44.05
CA ASN A 166 -57.72 -1.06 -45.31
C ASN A 166 -58.29 0.07 -46.20
N ASN A 167 -57.41 0.90 -46.75
CA ASN A 167 -57.71 2.06 -47.60
C ASN A 167 -58.32 3.29 -46.87
N GLU A 168 -58.22 3.37 -45.55
CA GLU A 168 -58.55 4.62 -44.86
C GLU A 168 -57.45 5.68 -45.03
N ASN A 169 -57.87 6.96 -45.05
CA ASN A 169 -56.92 8.08 -45.08
C ASN A 169 -56.62 8.54 -43.65
N LEU A 170 -55.35 8.43 -43.25
CA LEU A 170 -54.86 8.80 -41.92
C LEU A 170 -55.22 10.24 -41.53
N THR A 171 -55.21 11.18 -42.48
CA THR A 171 -55.59 12.58 -42.27
C THR A 171 -57.07 12.69 -41.88
N HIS A 172 -57.94 11.89 -42.50
CA HIS A 172 -59.37 11.87 -42.18
C HIS A 172 -59.61 11.30 -40.77
N ILE A 173 -58.90 10.21 -40.40
CA ILE A 173 -58.95 9.63 -39.06
C ILE A 173 -58.54 10.66 -38.00
N VAL A 174 -57.43 11.36 -38.22
CA VAL A 174 -56.94 12.41 -37.30
C VAL A 174 -57.95 13.55 -37.17
N LEU A 175 -58.48 14.07 -38.29
CA LEU A 175 -59.48 15.15 -38.27
C LEU A 175 -60.77 14.75 -37.55
N ALA A 176 -61.30 13.55 -37.84
CA ALA A 176 -62.49 13.02 -37.19
C ALA A 176 -62.28 12.85 -35.68
N THR A 177 -61.12 12.33 -35.28
CA THR A 177 -60.74 12.15 -33.87
C THR A 177 -60.61 13.50 -33.16
N CYS A 178 -59.92 14.47 -33.78
CA CYS A 178 -59.79 15.84 -33.25
C CYS A 178 -61.16 16.52 -33.08
N GLN A 179 -62.07 16.37 -34.05
CA GLN A 179 -63.41 16.95 -33.98
C GLN A 179 -64.24 16.34 -32.84
N LYS A 180 -64.11 15.02 -32.62
CA LYS A 180 -64.77 14.30 -31.53
C LYS A 180 -64.16 14.62 -30.16
N ALA A 181 -62.85 14.77 -30.07
CA ALA A 181 -62.15 15.20 -28.86
C ALA A 181 -62.53 16.64 -28.46
N ARG A 182 -62.55 17.56 -29.43
CA ARG A 182 -62.92 18.97 -29.21
C ARG A 182 -64.33 19.14 -28.65
N SER A 183 -65.28 18.35 -29.14
CA SER A 183 -66.67 18.39 -28.66
C SER A 183 -66.84 17.77 -27.26
N THR A 184 -65.90 16.96 -26.81
CA THR A 184 -65.90 16.37 -25.46
C THR A 184 -65.27 17.30 -24.42
N ILE A 185 -64.22 18.04 -24.78
CA ILE A 185 -63.53 18.98 -23.88
C ILE A 185 -64.41 20.20 -23.53
N ILE A 186 -65.24 20.69 -24.47
CA ILE A 186 -66.10 21.87 -24.24
C ILE A 186 -67.31 21.56 -23.33
N ARG A 187 -67.63 20.28 -23.11
CA ARG A 187 -68.80 19.84 -22.32
C ARG A 187 -68.49 19.51 -20.85
N LYS A 188 -67.24 19.60 -20.41
CA LYS A 188 -66.83 19.47 -19.01
C LYS A 188 -66.45 20.84 -18.47
#